data_AF-A0AAV2DFI9-F1
#
_entry.id   AF-A0AAV2DFI9-F1
#
_cell.length_a   1.000
_cell.length_b   1.000
_cell.length_c   1.000
_cell.angle_alpha   90.00
_cell.angle_beta   90.00
_cell.angle_gamma   90.00
#
_symmetry.space_group_name_H-M   'P 1'
#
loop_
_entity.id
_entity.type
_entity.pdbx_description
1 polymer ?
#
loop_
_entity_poly.entity_id
_entity_poly.type
_entity_poly.pdbx_seq_one_letter_code
_entity_poly.pdbx_strand_id
1 'polypeptide(L)'
;MLWCTQRGLGQVRFESDAQVVINRLAKSPVQDSRAGAIFQEVQRCLAEQEEFSVRFVGRRSNRVAHLVARKALSLYPTTSVRLILWPG
;
A
#
# COMPACT_ATOMS: atom_id res chain seq x y z
N MET A 1 4.49 0.55 10.62
CA MET A 1 5.88 0.45 10.15
C MET A 1 5.95 -0.30 8.82
N LEU A 2 6.57 0.33 7.81
CA LEU A 2 6.73 -0.24 6.47
C LEU A 2 7.91 -1.22 6.41
N TRP A 3 7.81 -2.20 5.51
CA TRP A 3 8.91 -3.14 5.25
C TRP A 3 10.20 -2.44 4.81
N CYS A 4 10.10 -1.35 4.04
CA CYS A 4 11.27 -0.57 3.60
C CYS A 4 11.99 0.10 4.78
N THR A 5 11.22 0.64 5.75
CA THR A 5 11.76 1.23 6.98
C THR A 5 12.49 0.18 7.81
N GLN A 6 11.93 -1.03 7.95
CA GLN A 6 12.59 -2.15 8.64
C GLN A 6 13.90 -2.59 7.98
N ARG A 7 14.06 -2.31 6.69
CA ARG A 7 15.29 -2.61 5.93
C ARG A 7 16.29 -1.45 5.91
N GLY A 8 16.00 -0.35 6.62
CA GLY A 8 16.87 0.83 6.66
C GLY A 8 16.94 1.59 5.33
N LEU A 9 15.92 1.45 4.47
CA LEU A 9 15.84 2.22 3.23
C LEU A 9 15.30 3.61 3.58
N GLY A 10 16.15 4.66 3.55
CA GLY A 10 15.76 6.04 3.90
C GLY A 10 14.98 6.76 2.79
N GLN A 11 15.33 6.52 1.52
CA GLN A 11 14.67 7.12 0.36
C GLN A 11 13.90 6.07 -0.45
N VAL A 12 12.58 6.23 -0.55
CA VAL A 12 11.70 5.23 -1.20
C VAL A 12 10.77 5.87 -2.22
N ARG A 13 10.70 5.29 -3.42
CA ARG A 13 9.68 5.64 -4.42
C ARG A 13 8.63 4.55 -4.50
N PHE A 14 7.38 4.90 -4.19
CA PHE A 14 6.23 4.03 -4.32
C PHE A 14 5.59 4.22 -5.70
N GLU A 15 5.44 3.13 -6.43
CA GLU A 15 4.86 3.12 -7.78
C GLU A 15 3.58 2.29 -7.82
N SER A 16 2.54 2.78 -8.48
CA SER A 16 1.28 2.04 -8.64
C SER A 16 0.61 2.36 -9.98
N ASP A 17 -0.10 1.38 -10.54
CA ASP A 17 -0.98 1.54 -11.70
C ASP A 17 -2.44 1.88 -11.31
N ALA A 18 -2.70 2.10 -10.03
CA ALA A 18 -4.00 2.55 -9.53
C ALA A 18 -4.02 4.07 -9.34
N GLN A 19 -4.36 4.82 -10.40
CA GLN A 19 -4.42 6.29 -10.36
C GLN A 19 -5.29 6.83 -9.22
N VAL A 20 -6.40 6.15 -8.92
CA VAL A 20 -7.32 6.52 -7.81
C VAL A 20 -6.60 6.48 -6.46
N VAL A 21 -5.73 5.49 -6.24
CA VAL A 21 -4.96 5.34 -5.00
C VAL A 21 -3.92 6.44 -4.89
N ILE A 22 -3.15 6.68 -5.95
CA ILE A 22 -2.15 7.76 -6.02
C ILE A 22 -2.80 9.12 -5.72
N ASN A 23 -3.92 9.41 -6.38
CA ASN A 23 -4.65 10.67 -6.20
C ASN A 23 -5.19 10.83 -4.77
N ARG A 24 -5.57 9.73 -4.11
CA ARG A 24 -6.11 9.77 -2.76
C ARG A 24 -5.04 9.88 -1.69
N LEU A 25 -3.84 9.34 -1.94
CA LEU A 25 -2.67 9.57 -1.08
C LEU A 25 -2.18 11.02 -1.16
N ALA A 26 -2.30 11.65 -2.33
CA ALA A 26 -1.93 13.05 -2.54
C ALA A 26 -2.92 14.07 -1.93
N LYS A 27 -4.11 13.62 -1.52
CA LYS A 27 -5.15 14.48 -0.92
C LYS A 27 -5.25 14.20 0.58
N SER A 28 -5.66 15.21 1.36
CA SER A 28 -6.00 15.01 2.77
C SER A 28 -7.10 13.96 2.93
N PRO A 29 -7.03 13.10 3.96
CA PRO A 29 -7.91 11.95 4.10
C PRO A 29 -9.37 12.38 4.21
N VAL A 30 -10.22 11.77 3.37
CA VAL A 30 -11.68 11.82 3.56
C VAL A 30 -12.01 10.89 4.73
N GLN A 31 -12.44 11.49 5.83
CA GLN A 31 -12.95 10.79 7.01
C GLN A 31 -14.24 10.05 6.59
N ASP A 32 -14.47 8.85 7.09
CA ASP A 32 -15.73 8.07 6.95
C ASP A 32 -15.88 7.08 5.77
N SER A 33 -14.83 6.33 5.41
CA SER A 33 -15.03 5.07 4.67
C SER A 33 -14.03 3.99 5.09
N ARG A 34 -14.38 2.69 4.91
CA ARG A 34 -13.43 1.57 5.12
C ARG A 34 -12.14 1.76 4.32
N ALA A 35 -12.24 2.28 3.10
CA ALA A 35 -11.08 2.68 2.31
C ALA A 35 -10.31 3.82 2.98
N GLY A 36 -11.01 4.81 3.54
CA GLY A 36 -10.41 5.92 4.30
C GLY A 36 -9.53 5.45 5.46
N ALA A 37 -9.94 4.44 6.24
CA ALA A 37 -9.10 3.87 7.30
C ALA A 37 -7.79 3.27 6.76
N ILE A 38 -7.84 2.58 5.62
CA ILE A 38 -6.63 2.07 4.95
C ILE A 38 -5.73 3.22 4.51
N PHE A 39 -6.29 4.28 3.92
CA PHE A 39 -5.50 5.45 3.50
C PHE A 39 -4.87 6.18 4.69
N GLN A 40 -5.59 6.33 5.80
CA GLN A 40 -5.04 6.92 7.04
C GLN A 40 -3.87 6.09 7.57
N GLU A 41 -4.00 4.76 7.59
CA GLU A 41 -2.93 3.86 8.03
C GLU A 41 -1.71 3.92 7.11
N VAL A 42 -1.92 3.98 5.79
CA VAL A 42 -0.84 4.16 4.82
C VAL A 42 -0.15 5.51 5.01
N GLN A 43 -0.91 6.60 5.19
CA GLN A 43 -0.36 7.92 5.45
C GLN A 43 0.45 7.96 6.75
N ARG A 44 -0.03 7.32 7.82
CA ARG A 44 0.69 7.17 9.09
C ARG A 44 2.02 6.43 8.89
N CYS A 45 1.99 5.32 8.15
CA CYS A 45 3.19 4.56 7.81
C CYS A 45 4.17 5.34 6.94
N LEU A 46 3.69 6.15 6.00
CA LEU A 46 4.53 7.00 5.15
C LEU A 46 5.13 8.18 5.92
N ALA A 47 4.45 8.69 6.96
CA ALA A 47 4.98 9.74 7.82
C ALA A 47 6.20 9.30 8.65
N GLU A 48 6.38 7.98 8.84
CA GLU A 48 7.57 7.40 9.50
C GLU A 48 8.79 7.29 8.56
N GLN A 49 8.61 7.56 7.26
CA GLN A 49 9.64 7.42 6.24
C GLN A 49 10.42 8.73 6.06
N GLU A 50 11.76 8.69 6.12
CA GLU A 50 12.60 9.89 6.01
C GLU A 50 12.34 10.67 4.72
N GLU A 51 12.37 9.98 3.58
CA GLU A 51 12.04 10.57 2.29
C GLU A 51 11.25 9.58 1.45
N PHE A 52 10.11 10.04 0.91
CA PHE A 52 9.34 9.24 -0.02
C PHE A 52 8.71 10.06 -1.15
N SER A 53 8.46 9.37 -2.25
CA SER A 53 7.64 9.88 -3.35
C SER A 53 6.65 8.82 -3.82
N VAL A 54 5.52 9.26 -4.37
CA VAL A 54 4.46 8.38 -4.87
C VAL A 54 4.18 8.73 -6.32
N ARG A 55 4.22 7.73 -7.22
CA ARG A 55 4.12 7.94 -8.67
C ARG A 55 3.16 6.95 -9.32
N PHE A 56 2.34 7.46 -10.23
CA PHE A 56 1.58 6.60 -11.13
C PHE A 56 2.47 6.04 -12.24
N VAL A 57 2.37 4.74 -12.50
CA VAL A 57 3.05 4.05 -13.60
C VAL A 57 2.05 3.23 -14.42
N GLY A 58 2.37 2.99 -15.69
CA GLY A 58 1.54 2.12 -16.52
C GLY A 58 1.53 0.67 -15.99
N ARG A 59 0.42 -0.05 -16.18
CA ARG A 59 0.25 -1.45 -15.73
C ARG A 59 1.35 -2.41 -16.19
N ARG A 60 1.96 -2.16 -17.36
CA ARG A 60 3.11 -2.95 -17.84
C ARG A 60 4.33 -2.79 -16.92
N SER A 61 4.59 -1.60 -16.40
CA SER A 61 5.66 -1.32 -15.44
C SER A 61 5.35 -1.92 -14.07
N ASN A 62 4.06 -2.02 -13.70
CA ASN A 62 3.62 -2.66 -12.45
C ASN A 62 3.39 -4.19 -12.57
N ARG A 63 3.95 -4.86 -13.59
CA ARG A 63 3.65 -6.27 -13.90
C ARG A 63 4.00 -7.21 -12.75
N VAL A 64 5.13 -6.98 -12.07
CA VAL A 64 5.58 -7.84 -10.96
C VAL A 64 4.58 -7.81 -9.82
N ALA A 65 4.19 -6.62 -9.35
CA ALA A 65 3.19 -6.48 -8.28
C ALA A 65 1.84 -7.09 -8.70
N HIS A 66 1.44 -6.90 -9.96
CA HIS A 66 0.22 -7.51 -10.48
C HIS A 66 0.26 -9.04 -10.45
N LEU A 67 1.39 -9.66 -10.81
CA LEU A 67 1.56 -11.11 -10.75
C LEU A 67 1.54 -11.63 -9.32
N VAL A 68 2.19 -10.93 -8.39
CA VAL A 68 2.16 -11.26 -6.95
C VAL A 68 0.72 -11.22 -6.42
N ALA A 69 -0.02 -10.14 -6.70
CA ALA A 69 -1.43 -10.01 -6.28
C ALA A 69 -2.32 -11.11 -6.88
N ARG A 70 -2.16 -11.40 -8.18
CA ARG A 70 -2.89 -12.49 -8.84
C ARG A 70 -2.58 -13.86 -8.23
N LYS A 71 -1.31 -14.13 -7.93
CA LYS A 71 -0.90 -15.39 -7.31
C LYS A 71 -1.48 -15.52 -5.90
N ALA A 72 -1.46 -14.44 -5.12
CA ALA A 72 -2.09 -14.42 -3.79
C ALA A 72 -3.60 -14.74 -3.88
N LEU A 73 -4.33 -14.12 -4.80
CA LEU A 73 -5.75 -14.42 -5.03
C LEU A 73 -5.98 -15.89 -5.44
N SER A 74 -5.07 -16.47 -6.23
CA SER A 74 -5.17 -17.88 -6.62
C SER A 74 -4.89 -18.86 -5.48
N LEU A 75 -4.08 -18.47 -4.49
CA LEU A 75 -3.76 -19.27 -3.31
C LEU A 75 -4.83 -19.14 -2.22
N TYR A 76 -5.54 -18.01 -2.18
CA TYR A 76 -6.61 -17.72 -1.24
C TYR A 76 -7.92 -17.35 -1.97
N PRO A 77 -8.50 -18.28 -2.77
CA PRO A 77 -9.65 -17.98 -3.62
C PRO A 77 -10.95 -17.77 -2.83
N THR A 78 -11.02 -18.25 -1.58
CA THR A 78 -12.19 -18.14 -0.70
C THR A 78 -11.76 -18.25 0.75
N THR A 79 -11.41 -17.15 1.40
CA THR A 79 -11.42 -17.11 2.86
C THR A 79 -11.55 -15.67 3.34
N SER A 80 -12.60 -15.44 4.13
CA SER A 80 -12.73 -14.34 5.07
C SER A 80 -11.34 -14.03 5.65
N VAL A 81 -10.81 -12.84 5.33
CA VAL A 81 -9.54 -12.38 5.88
C VAL A 81 -9.78 -12.15 7.38
N ARG A 82 -9.53 -13.17 8.21
CA ARG A 82 -9.33 -12.97 9.65
C ARG A 82 -7.96 -12.32 9.79
N LEU A 83 -7.96 -11.01 9.98
CA LEU A 83 -6.84 -10.28 10.57
C LEU A 83 -6.60 -10.89 11.96
N ILE A 84 -5.67 -11.84 12.05
CA ILE A 84 -5.09 -12.22 13.33
C ILE A 84 -4.09 -11.11 13.65
N LEU A 85 -4.53 -10.13 14.43
CA LEU A 85 -3.64 -9.24 15.15
C LEU A 85 -2.88 -10.14 16.14
N TRP A 86 -1.59 -10.35 15.91
CA TRP A 86 -0.71 -11.01 16.88
C TRP A 86 -0.32 -9.98 17.94
N PRO A 87 -0.68 -10.18 19.22
CA PRO A 87 -0.11 -9.41 20.31
C PRO A 87 1.08 -10.20 20.86
N GLY A 88 2.29 -9.66 20.71
CA GLY A 88 3.51 -10.25 21.26
C GLY A 88 4.71 -10.01 20.38
#